data_AF-O87047-F1
#
_entry.id   AF-O87047-F1
#
_cell.length_a   1.000
_cell.length_b   1.000
_cell.length_c   1.000
_cell.angle_alpha   90.00
_cell.angle_beta   90.00
_cell.angle_gamma   90.00
#
_symmetry.space_group_name_H-M   'P 1'
#
loop_
_entity.id
_entity.type
_entity.pdbx_description
1 polymer ?
#
loop_
_entity_poly.entity_id
_entity_poly.type
_entity_poly.pdbx_seq_one_letter_code
_entity_poly.pdbx_strand_id
1 'polypeptide(L)' 'MGEEGVEVALAATAGDKEELICESADLMYHLLVLLQEQGLAMNDVINKLKERHK' A
#
# COMPACT_ATOMS: atom_id res chain seq x y z
N MET A 1 -4.25 6.20 -6.75
CA MET A 1 -4.53 4.88 -6.12
C MET A 1 -4.26 3.68 -7.00
N GLY A 2 -4.63 3.71 -8.29
CA GLY A 2 -4.34 2.58 -9.20
C GLY A 2 -2.96 2.65 -9.87
N GLU A 3 -2.32 3.81 -9.86
CA GLU A 3 -1.07 4.09 -10.57
C GLU A 3 0.14 3.67 -9.73
N GLU A 4 0.13 4.02 -8.45
CA GLU A 4 1.15 3.72 -7.45
C GLU A 4 1.29 2.20 -7.26
N GLY A 5 0.19 1.45 -7.35
CA GLY A 5 0.21 -0.01 -7.33
C GLY A 5 0.91 -0.63 -8.55
N VAL A 6 0.81 0.02 -9.71
CA VAL A 6 1.52 -0.37 -10.94
C VAL A 6 2.98 0.03 -10.86
N GLU A 7 3.29 1.21 -10.35
CA GLU A 7 4.65 1.74 -10.18
C GLU A 7 5.46 0.90 -9.18
N VAL A 8 4.86 0.51 -8.04
CA VAL A 8 5.47 -0.48 -7.11
C VAL A 8 5.81 -1.79 -7.84
N ALA A 9 4.91 -2.30 -8.68
CA ALA A 9 5.14 -3.54 -9.42
C ALA A 9 6.25 -3.38 -10.49
N LEU A 10 6.29 -2.22 -11.16
CA LEU A 10 7.34 -1.89 -12.12
C LEU A 10 8.70 -1.74 -11.44
N ALA A 11 8.79 -1.01 -10.33
CA ALA A 11 10.01 -0.86 -9.55
C ALA A 11 10.53 -2.23 -9.04
N ALA A 12 9.63 -3.10 -8.56
CA ALA A 12 9.98 -4.45 -8.14
C ALA A 12 10.53 -5.31 -9.28
N THR A 13 9.94 -5.22 -10.49
CA THR A 13 10.41 -5.97 -11.67
C THR A 13 11.69 -5.41 -12.27
N ALA A 14 11.91 -4.10 -12.17
CA ALA A 14 13.15 -3.42 -12.56
C ALA A 14 14.32 -3.68 -11.60
N GLY A 15 14.03 -4.15 -10.37
CA GLY A 15 15.05 -4.37 -9.33
C GLY A 15 15.56 -3.05 -8.71
N ASP A 16 14.83 -1.96 -8.91
CA ASP A 16 15.16 -0.65 -8.34
C ASP A 16 14.61 -0.57 -6.91
N LYS A 17 15.52 -0.65 -5.94
CA LYS A 17 15.15 -0.64 -4.52
C LYS A 17 14.79 0.73 -4.01
N GLU A 18 15.39 1.79 -4.55
CA GLU A 18 15.10 3.15 -4.11
C GLU A 18 13.69 3.53 -4.58
N GLU A 19 13.41 3.29 -5.86
CA GLU A 19 12.09 3.52 -6.44
C GLU A 19 11.02 2.66 -5.75
N LEU A 20 11.32 1.39 -5.49
CA LEU A 20 10.39 0.51 -4.79
C LEU A 20 10.02 1.04 -3.40
N ILE A 21 10.96 1.64 -2.67
CA ILE A 21 10.70 2.24 -1.36
C ILE A 21 9.84 3.50 -1.50
N CYS A 22 10.16 4.37 -2.45
CA CYS A 22 9.40 5.59 -2.74
C CYS A 22 7.95 5.26 -3.09
N GLU A 23 7.73 4.42 -4.09
CA GLU A 23 6.39 4.06 -4.56
C GLU A 23 5.58 3.29 -3.51
N SER A 24 6.26 2.47 -2.70
CA SER A 24 5.60 1.81 -1.56
C SER A 24 5.15 2.80 -0.50
N ALA A 25 5.94 3.85 -0.24
CA ALA A 25 5.57 4.90 0.71
C ALA A 25 4.38 5.71 0.22
N ASP A 26 4.35 6.07 -1.07
CA ASP A 26 3.25 6.81 -1.68
C ASP A 26 1.96 5.99 -1.71
N LEU A 27 2.05 4.70 -2.09
CA LEU A 27 0.93 3.78 -2.01
C LEU A 27 0.37 3.67 -0.58
N MET A 28 1.24 3.54 0.43
CA MET A 28 0.83 3.50 1.84
C MET A 28 0.19 4.81 2.29
N TYR A 29 0.76 5.95 1.91
CA TYR A 29 0.22 7.27 2.25
C TYR A 29 -1.19 7.43 1.69
N HIS A 30 -1.36 7.19 0.39
CA HIS A 30 -2.66 7.29 -0.25
C HIS A 30 -3.66 6.32 0.38
N LEU A 31 -3.25 5.07 0.66
CA LEU A 31 -4.11 4.10 1.33
C LEU A 31 -4.61 4.61 2.68
N LEU A 32 -3.72 5.15 3.51
CA LEU A 32 -4.09 5.70 4.82
C LEU A 32 -5.06 6.87 4.71
N VAL A 33 -4.85 7.79 3.76
CA VAL A 33 -5.75 8.92 3.49
C VAL A 33 -7.13 8.41 3.08
N LEU A 34 -7.21 7.46 2.13
CA LEU A 34 -8.48 6.89 1.68
C LEU A 34 -9.23 6.22 2.83
N LEU A 35 -8.55 5.41 3.63
CA LEU A 35 -9.17 4.75 4.79
C LEU A 35 -9.78 5.77 5.74
N GLN A 36 -9.04 6.86 6.04
CA GLN A 36 -9.53 7.93 6.89
C GLN A 36 -10.76 8.62 6.30
N GLU A 37 -10.76 8.94 5.00
CA GLU A 37 -11.93 9.53 4.31
C GLU A 37 -13.17 8.62 4.38
N GLN A 38 -12.96 7.30 4.35
CA GLN A 38 -14.03 6.30 4.48
C GLN A 38 -14.43 5.99 5.93
N GLY A 39 -13.84 6.67 6.91
CA GLY A 39 -14.11 6.44 8.34
C GLY A 39 -13.56 5.11 8.87
N LEU A 40 -12.57 4.53 8.18
CA LEU A 40 -11.91 3.28 8.54
C LEU A 40 -10.56 3.54 9.21
N ALA A 41 -10.17 2.64 10.13
CA ALA A 41 -8.85 2.66 10.75
C ALA A 41 -7.91 1.67 10.06
N MET A 42 -6.61 1.96 10.08
CA MET A 42 -5.58 1.01 9.60
C MET A 42 -5.67 -0.35 10.33
N ASN A 43 -6.10 -0.35 11.60
CA ASN A 43 -6.32 -1.57 12.36
C ASN A 43 -7.40 -2.48 11.75
N ASP A 44 -8.40 -1.94 11.06
CA ASP A 44 -9.43 -2.75 10.40
C ASP A 44 -8.81 -3.61 9.30
N VAL A 45 -7.91 -3.01 8.51
CA VAL A 45 -7.14 -3.72 7.47
C VAL A 45 -6.19 -4.75 8.08
N ILE A 46 -5.46 -4.40 9.13
CA ILE A 46 -4.52 -5.31 9.83
C ILE A 46 -5.28 -6.52 10.40
N ASN A 47 -6.43 -6.30 11.03
CA ASN A 47 -7.26 -7.38 11.55
C ASN A 47 -7.72 -8.31 10.42
N LYS A 48 -8.11 -7.74 9.27
CA LYS A 48 -8.47 -8.55 8.10
C LYS A 48 -7.31 -9.36 7.55
N LEU A 49 -6.09 -8.81 7.55
CA LEU A 49 -4.88 -9.54 7.15
C LEU A 49 -4.57 -10.70 8.11
N LYS A 50 -4.73 -10.49 9.42
CA LYS A 50 -4.58 -11.56 10.43
C LYS A 50 -5.58 -12.70 10.25
N GLU A 51 -6.82 -12.38 9.85
CA GLU A 51 -7.81 -13.42 9.51
C GLU A 51 -7.41 -14.26 8.30
N ARG A 52 -6.77 -13.67 7.28
CA ARG A 52 -6.37 -14.37 6.05
C ARG A 52 -5.17 -15.30 6.22
N HIS A 53 -4.30 -15.03 7.21
CA HIS A 53 -3.10 -15.81 7.49
C HIS A 53 -3.25 -16.80 8.66
N LYS A 54 -4.50 -17.16 9.02
CA LYS A 54 -4.82 -18.29 9.89
C LYS A 54 -5.07 -19.54 9.06
#